data_AF-A0AAU4ISL3-F1
#
_entry.id   AF-A0AAU4ISL3-F1
#
_cell.length_a   1.000
_cell.length_b   1.000
_cell.length_c   1.000
_cell.angle_alpha   90.00
_cell.angle_beta   90.00
_cell.angle_gamma   90.00
#
_symmetry.space_group_name_H-M   'P 1'
#
loop_
_entity.id
_entity.type
_entity.pdbx_description
1 polymer ?
#
loop_
_entity_poly.entity_id
_entity_poly.type
_entity_poly.pdbx_seq_one_letter_code
_entity_poly.pdbx_strand_id
1 'polypeptide(L)'
;MPPTYVLQQVGVRPDPLSPRRVLPAETAVRRLLAHVDGDALDRAVGSWLAERWPKTTGAAGMRGLAVDGKSLRGAVKGRGRKIHLLAALEHTTGLVLAQRDHLLPAAAGHRR
;
A
#
# COMPACT_ATOMS: atom_id res chain seq x y z
N MET A 1 -22.76 -2.57 -5.04
CA MET A 1 -22.80 -2.87 -3.58
C MET A 1 -21.85 -4.03 -3.34
N PRO A 2 -20.82 -3.90 -2.48
CA PRO A 2 -19.96 -5.02 -2.14
C PRO A 2 -20.79 -6.14 -1.47
N PRO A 3 -20.47 -7.42 -1.71
CA PRO A 3 -21.17 -8.53 -1.08
C PRO A 3 -21.07 -8.50 0.45
N THR A 4 -22.11 -8.95 1.17
CA THR A 4 -22.18 -8.93 2.64
C THR A 4 -21.02 -9.67 3.32
N TYR A 5 -20.48 -10.72 2.67
CA TYR A 5 -19.32 -11.46 3.21
C TYR A 5 -18.07 -10.57 3.31
N VAL A 6 -17.90 -9.60 2.40
CA VAL A 6 -16.78 -8.65 2.45
C VAL A 6 -16.90 -7.77 3.68
N LEU A 7 -18.10 -7.27 3.97
CA LEU A 7 -18.39 -6.47 5.17
C LEU A 7 -18.14 -7.26 6.46
N GLN A 8 -18.39 -8.58 6.44
CA GLN A 8 -18.07 -9.46 7.55
C GLN A 8 -16.56 -9.63 7.75
N GLN A 9 -15.81 -9.88 6.66
CA GLN A 9 -14.37 -10.09 6.75
C GLN A 9 -13.61 -8.85 7.21
N VAL A 10 -14.06 -7.65 6.82
CA VAL A 10 -13.47 -6.39 7.31
C VAL A 10 -13.98 -5.97 8.69
N GLY A 11 -14.79 -6.81 9.35
CA GLY A 11 -15.21 -6.61 10.73
C GLY A 11 -16.32 -5.58 10.96
N VAL A 12 -17.06 -5.16 9.93
CA VAL A 12 -18.17 -4.21 10.06
C VAL A 12 -19.24 -4.79 11.00
N ARG A 13 -19.50 -4.13 12.12
CA ARG A 13 -20.51 -4.60 13.09
C ARG A 13 -21.92 -4.48 12.49
N PRO A 14 -22.82 -5.44 12.77
CA PRO A 14 -24.24 -5.28 12.45
C PRO A 14 -24.79 -4.05 13.18
N ASP A 15 -25.73 -3.37 12.55
CA ASP A 15 -26.47 -2.29 13.21
C ASP A 15 -27.27 -2.88 14.40
N PRO A 16 -27.24 -2.25 15.59
CA PRO A 16 -27.93 -2.76 16.78
C PRO A 16 -29.46 -2.71 16.68
N LEU A 17 -30.01 -1.87 15.80
CA LEU A 17 -31.44 -1.69 15.55
C LEU A 17 -31.91 -2.38 14.26
N SER A 18 -30.98 -2.73 13.37
CA SER A 18 -31.26 -3.53 12.18
C SER A 18 -30.16 -4.57 11.98
N PRO A 19 -30.44 -5.87 11.83
CA PRO A 19 -29.42 -6.92 11.69
C PRO A 19 -28.60 -6.85 10.39
N ARG A 20 -28.63 -5.72 9.67
CA ARG A 20 -27.88 -5.46 8.45
C ARG A 20 -26.50 -4.89 8.78
N ARG A 21 -25.50 -5.29 7.99
CA ARG A 21 -24.19 -4.62 7.98
C ARG A 21 -24.25 -3.46 7.00
N VAL A 22 -24.06 -2.25 7.50
CA VAL A 22 -24.11 -1.02 6.70
C VAL A 22 -22.71 -0.73 6.18
N LEU A 23 -22.60 -0.26 4.93
CA LEU A 23 -21.30 0.20 4.43
C LEU A 23 -20.80 1.38 5.27
N PRO A 24 -19.51 1.41 5.63
CA PRO A 24 -18.90 2.62 6.15
C PRO A 24 -19.08 3.75 5.14
N ALA A 25 -19.44 4.93 5.63
CA ALA A 25 -19.41 6.13 4.81
C ALA A 25 -17.97 6.40 4.32
N GLU A 26 -17.83 7.13 3.20
CA GLU A 26 -16.53 7.57 2.68
C GLU A 26 -15.68 8.24 3.77
N THR A 27 -16.31 9.06 4.62
CA THR A 27 -15.64 9.74 5.73
C THR A 27 -15.06 8.79 6.77
N ALA A 28 -15.71 7.65 7.03
CA ALA A 28 -15.22 6.62 7.93
C ALA A 28 -13.99 5.92 7.33
N VAL A 29 -14.02 5.60 6.03
CA VAL A 29 -12.88 5.03 5.31
C VAL A 29 -11.71 6.00 5.31
N ARG A 30 -11.95 7.27 4.98
CA ARG A 30 -10.91 8.31 4.95
C ARG A 30 -10.26 8.50 6.32
N ARG A 31 -11.05 8.54 7.39
CA ARG A 31 -10.52 8.67 8.77
C ARG A 31 -9.65 7.48 9.15
N LEU A 32 -10.09 6.26 8.83
CA LEU A 32 -9.31 5.06 9.09
C LEU A 32 -7.96 5.13 8.37
N LEU A 33 -7.97 5.40 7.05
CA LEU A 33 -6.74 5.48 6.25
C LEU A 33 -5.79 6.58 6.73
N ALA A 34 -6.32 7.69 7.26
CA ALA A 34 -5.50 8.77 7.83
C ALA A 34 -4.84 8.41 9.18
N HIS A 35 -5.37 7.43 9.91
CA HIS A 35 -4.83 7.00 11.21
C HIS A 35 -3.93 5.77 11.12
N VAL A 36 -4.02 4.99 10.05
CA VAL A 36 -3.18 3.82 9.84
C VAL A 36 -1.75 4.25 9.51
N ASP A 37 -0.77 3.64 10.17
CA ASP A 37 0.63 3.73 9.77
C ASP A 37 0.81 3.04 8.40
N GLY A 38 1.00 3.87 7.37
CA GLY A 38 1.15 3.40 6.00
C GLY A 38 2.38 2.50 5.79
N ASP A 39 3.49 2.74 6.50
CA ASP A 39 4.71 1.95 6.38
C ASP A 39 4.52 0.57 7.03
N ALA A 40 3.82 0.53 8.17
CA ALA A 40 3.47 -0.73 8.81
C ALA A 40 2.49 -1.56 7.95
N LEU A 41 1.50 -0.91 7.34
CA LEU A 41 0.55 -1.56 6.44
C LEU A 41 1.24 -2.14 5.20
N ASP A 42 2.11 -1.36 4.55
CA ASP A 42 2.86 -1.78 3.36
C ASP A 42 3.73 -3.02 3.65
N ARG A 43 4.45 -3.03 4.78
CA ARG A 43 5.22 -4.21 5.23
C ARG A 43 4.35 -5.44 5.46
N ALA A 44 3.20 -5.28 6.10
CA ALA A 44 2.30 -6.39 6.41
C ALA A 44 1.73 -7.03 5.12
N VAL A 45 1.29 -6.20 4.17
CA VAL A 45 0.78 -6.65 2.87
C VAL A 45 1.90 -7.32 2.06
N GLY A 46 3.08 -6.70 1.99
CA GLY A 46 4.23 -7.28 1.27
C GLY A 46 4.65 -8.64 1.83
N SER A 47 4.69 -8.79 3.16
CA SER A 47 5.03 -10.06 3.80
C SER A 47 3.98 -11.15 3.51
N TRP A 48 2.69 -10.80 3.63
CA TRP A 48 1.57 -11.70 3.34
C TRP A 48 1.57 -12.20 1.89
N LEU A 49 1.90 -11.32 0.95
CA LEU A 49 2.06 -11.64 -0.47
C LEU A 49 3.26 -12.55 -0.71
N ALA A 50 4.41 -12.26 -0.07
CA ALA A 50 5.61 -13.08 -0.17
C ALA A 50 5.43 -14.50 0.41
N GLU A 51 4.63 -14.66 1.47
CA GLU A 51 4.32 -15.95 2.09
C GLU A 51 3.40 -16.85 1.25
N ARG A 52 2.43 -16.26 0.54
CA ARG A 52 1.45 -17.00 -0.27
C ARG A 52 1.97 -17.36 -1.65
N TRP A 53 3.02 -16.69 -2.12
CA TRP A 53 3.57 -16.98 -3.42
C TRP A 53 4.45 -18.24 -3.34
N PRO A 54 4.23 -19.25 -4.19
CA PRO A 54 5.11 -20.41 -4.24
C PRO A 54 6.53 -19.90 -4.49
N LYS A 55 7.46 -20.21 -3.57
CA LYS A 55 8.88 -20.09 -3.88
C LYS A 55 9.09 -20.99 -5.09
N THR A 56 9.14 -20.42 -6.29
CA THR A 56 9.17 -21.17 -7.54
C THR A 56 10.26 -22.23 -7.39
N THR A 57 9.80 -23.47 -7.28
CA THR A 57 10.64 -24.64 -7.13
C THR A 57 11.43 -24.77 -8.41
N GLY A 58 12.74 -24.59 -8.32
CA GLY A 58 13.68 -25.04 -9.34
C GLY A 58 13.62 -24.32 -10.68
N ALA A 59 14.28 -23.17 -10.74
CA ALA A 59 15.32 -23.04 -11.76
C ALA A 59 16.49 -22.31 -11.10
N ALA A 60 17.69 -22.87 -11.23
CA ALA A 60 18.95 -22.24 -10.89
C ALA A 60 19.24 -21.06 -11.86
N GLY A 61 18.25 -20.20 -12.08
CA GLY A 61 18.25 -19.08 -13.00
C GLY A 61 18.20 -17.77 -12.24
N MET A 62 18.92 -16.77 -12.76
CA MET A 62 18.90 -15.41 -12.24
C MET A 62 17.46 -14.89 -12.10
N ARG A 63 17.13 -14.30 -10.95
CA ARG A 63 15.85 -13.62 -10.73
C ARG A 63 15.99 -12.17 -11.17
N GLY A 64 15.24 -11.78 -12.19
CA GLY A 64 15.15 -10.38 -12.60
C GLY A 64 14.27 -9.58 -11.64
N LEU A 65 14.77 -8.43 -11.18
CA LEU A 65 14.00 -7.46 -10.39
C LEU A 65 13.83 -6.17 -11.20
N ALA A 66 12.59 -5.76 -11.42
CA ALA A 66 12.25 -4.42 -11.86
C ALA A 66 12.23 -3.49 -10.64
N VAL A 67 12.79 -2.30 -10.76
CA VAL A 67 12.65 -1.25 -9.75
C VAL A 67 12.01 -0.03 -10.40
N ASP A 68 10.84 0.38 -9.92
CA ASP A 68 10.12 1.58 -10.39
C ASP A 68 10.02 2.63 -9.28
N GLY A 69 10.16 3.90 -9.67
CA GLY A 69 10.13 5.05 -8.79
C GLY A 69 8.96 5.97 -9.09
N LYS A 70 7.93 6.01 -8.23
CA LYS A 70 6.79 6.93 -8.36
C LYS A 70 6.95 8.15 -7.47
N SER A 71 6.78 9.32 -8.06
CA SER A 71 6.71 10.57 -7.31
C SER A 71 5.29 10.78 -6.78
N LEU A 72 5.12 10.87 -5.46
CA LEU A 72 3.81 11.12 -4.88
C LEU A 72 3.44 12.60 -5.01
N ARG A 73 2.33 12.90 -5.71
CA ARG A 73 1.78 14.27 -5.77
C ARG A 73 1.00 14.56 -4.49
N GLY A 74 1.29 15.70 -3.86
CA GLY A 74 0.62 16.14 -2.62
C GLY A 74 1.15 15.51 -1.33
N ALA A 75 2.02 14.50 -1.41
CA ALA A 75 2.67 13.91 -0.23
C ALA A 75 3.99 14.64 0.07
N VAL A 76 3.99 15.41 1.15
CA VAL A 76 5.12 16.25 1.55
C VAL A 76 5.54 15.85 2.97
N LYS A 77 6.75 15.32 3.13
CA LYS A 77 7.36 15.05 4.45
C LYS A 77 8.18 16.28 4.87
N GLY A 78 8.38 16.47 6.18
CA GLY A 78 8.91 17.71 6.79
C GLY A 78 9.93 18.52 5.96
N ARG A 79 9.79 19.85 6.03
CA ARG A 79 10.48 20.89 5.22
C ARG A 79 10.22 20.86 3.72
N GLY A 80 9.03 20.42 3.28
CA GLY A 80 8.65 20.55 1.86
C GLY A 80 9.21 19.46 0.95
N ARG A 81 9.75 18.36 1.50
CA ARG A 81 10.40 17.31 0.70
C ARG A 81 9.35 16.40 0.07
N LYS A 82 9.43 16.25 -1.26
CA LYS A 82 8.59 15.34 -2.03
C LYS A 82 8.97 13.90 -1.69
N ILE A 83 7.95 13.06 -1.54
CA ILE A 83 8.13 11.64 -1.29
C ILE A 83 8.18 10.90 -2.62
N HIS A 84 9.24 10.11 -2.82
CA HIS A 84 9.39 9.19 -3.93
C HIS A 84 9.27 7.77 -3.38
N LEU A 85 8.35 6.97 -3.93
CA LEU A 85 8.22 5.56 -3.60
C LEU A 85 9.00 4.74 -4.61
N LEU A 86 9.89 3.88 -4.12
CA LEU A 86 10.57 2.87 -4.92
C LEU A 86 9.91 1.52 -4.64
N ALA A 87 9.43 0.83 -5.67
CA ALA A 87 8.90 -0.52 -5.58
C ALA A 87 9.80 -1.48 -6.34
N ALA A 88 10.15 -2.61 -5.70
CA ALA A 88 10.88 -3.70 -6.33
C ALA A 88 9.91 -4.82 -6.69
N LEU A 89 9.82 -5.15 -7.97
CA LEU A 89 8.94 -6.17 -8.52
C LEU A 89 9.74 -7.31 -9.15
N GLU A 90 9.37 -8.54 -8.87
CA GLU A 90 9.98 -9.72 -9.47
C GLU A 90 9.35 -10.01 -10.84
N HIS A 91 10.17 -10.10 -11.89
CA HIS A 91 9.71 -10.10 -13.28
C HIS A 91 8.90 -11.33 -13.69
N THR A 92 9.14 -12.48 -13.07
CA THR A 92 8.52 -13.76 -13.45
C THR A 92 7.12 -13.90 -12.85
N THR A 93 6.89 -13.30 -11.69
CA THR A 93 5.69 -13.45 -10.86
C THR A 93 4.85 -12.18 -10.81
N GLY A 94 5.43 -11.03 -11.15
CA GLY A 94 4.78 -9.72 -11.02
C GLY A 94 4.64 -9.27 -9.56
N LEU A 95 5.31 -9.94 -8.62
CA LEU A 95 5.17 -9.68 -7.20
C LEU A 95 6.00 -8.46 -6.78
N VAL A 96 5.36 -7.49 -6.13
CA VAL A 96 6.10 -6.42 -5.43
C VAL A 96 6.67 -6.99 -4.13
N LEU A 97 8.00 -7.14 -4.08
CA LEU A 97 8.73 -7.70 -2.94
C LEU A 97 8.89 -6.69 -1.81
N ALA A 98 9.02 -5.41 -2.15
CA ALA A 98 9.16 -4.33 -1.19
C ALA A 98 8.81 -2.99 -1.84
N GLN A 99 8.30 -2.06 -1.03
CA GLN A 99 8.19 -0.66 -1.39
C GLN A 99 8.82 0.20 -0.28
N ARG A 100 9.51 1.28 -0.64
CA ARG A 100 10.16 2.20 0.31
C ARG A 100 10.02 3.65 -0.12
N ASP A 101 9.81 4.52 0.86
CA ASP A 101 9.87 5.96 0.66
C ASP A 101 11.32 6.46 0.69
N HIS A 102 11.64 7.36 -0.24
CA HIS A 102 12.87 8.12 -0.26
C HIS A 102 12.56 9.60 -0.43
N LEU A 103 13.29 10.45 0.29
CA LEU A 103 13.13 11.90 0.24
C LEU A 103 14.10 12.45 -0.80
N LEU A 104 13.57 13.06 -1.87
CA LEU A 104 14.44 13.89 -2.70
C LEU A 104 14.74 15.22 -1.97
N PRO A 105 15.96 15.75 -2.12
CA PRO A 105 16.25 17.10 -1.65
C PRO A 105 15.25 18.07 -2.30
N ALA A 106 14.77 19.04 -1.51
CA ALA A 106 13.92 20.10 -2.04
C ALA A 106 14.69 20.78 -3.18
N ALA A 107 14.10 20.80 -4.38
CA ALA A 107 14.69 21.52 -5.51
C ALA A 107 14.96 22.95 -5.05
N ALA A 108 16.24 23.38 -5.13
CA ALA A 108 16.63 24.75 -4.83
C ALA A 108 15.81 25.68 -5.73
N GLY A 109 14.87 26.41 -5.12
CA GLY A 109 13.97 27.29 -5.85
C GLY A 109 14.77 28.36 -6.58
N HIS A 110 14.70 28.36 -7.90
CA HIS A 110 15.05 29.53 -8.70
C HIS A 110 13.91 30.54 -8.49
N ARG A 111 14.12 31.48 -7.56
CA ARG A 111 13.28 32.67 -7.44
C ARG A 111 13.54 33.52 -8.68
N ARG A 112 12.48 33.81 -9.44
CA ARG A 112 12.41 35.02 -10.26
C ARG A 112 11.80 36.13 -9.42
#